data_AF-A0A1H5EF03-F1
#
_entry.id   AF-A0A1H5EF03-F1
#
_cell.length_a   1.000
_cell.length_b   1.000
_cell.length_c   1.000
_cell.angle_alpha   90.00
_cell.angle_beta   90.00
_cell.angle_gamma   90.00
#
_symmetry.space_group_name_H-M   'P 1'
#
loop_
_entity.id
_entity.type
_entity.pdbx_description
1 polymer ?
#
loop_
_entity_poly.entity_id
_entity_poly.type
_entity_poly.pdbx_seq_one_letter_code
_entity_poly.pdbx_strand_id
1 'polypeptide(L)'
;MTIVVDTPGIDGLGKVVDVLRAWQDEGAPTQLHPGDLGWFWRSGPEATAEAVRTWSRDGRILAVGLLDGPGLLRLTIAPDARRDEEPARRLVEDVTTPEHGVLPAGRANVEAPADALVQDLLAEAGWGVDEPWTPLRRDLALPVPDPGLRIETVGPERAQAFTAVHRAAFDGSGFTAGRWHAMAAGLPYADARCLLAYDGRGDAVAAVTVWSAGPGRPGLLEPMGVHRDHRRRGHGRAITLAAAAALRELGSSSALVCTPSSRTGAVATYESAGFRPRPEVRDRYREA
;
A
#
# COMPACT_ATOMS: atom_id res chain seq x y z
N MET A 1 -14.48 9.48 -26.91
CA MET A 1 -15.30 9.97 -25.78
C MET A 1 -14.33 10.39 -24.68
N THR A 2 -14.60 11.51 -24.02
CA THR A 2 -13.65 12.16 -23.09
C THR A 2 -13.46 11.35 -21.82
N ILE A 3 -12.21 11.27 -21.33
CA ILE A 3 -11.90 10.69 -20.03
C ILE A 3 -12.32 11.68 -18.94
N VAL A 4 -13.08 11.20 -17.95
CA VAL A 4 -13.60 12.03 -16.85
C VAL A 4 -12.91 11.60 -15.56
N VAL A 5 -12.43 12.59 -14.80
CA VAL A 5 -11.97 12.40 -13.41
C VAL A 5 -13.16 12.60 -12.47
N ASP A 6 -13.32 11.69 -11.51
CA ASP A 6 -14.42 11.73 -10.54
C ASP A 6 -13.95 11.25 -9.15
N THR A 7 -14.69 11.66 -8.12
CA THR A 7 -14.52 11.20 -6.74
C THR A 7 -15.66 10.25 -6.42
N PRO A 8 -15.41 8.94 -6.20
CA PRO A 8 -16.47 7.99 -5.94
C PRO A 8 -17.14 8.30 -4.59
N GLY A 9 -18.45 8.09 -4.50
CA GLY A 9 -19.13 7.99 -3.20
C GLY A 9 -18.76 6.69 -2.46
N ILE A 10 -19.22 6.54 -1.21
CA ILE A 10 -18.97 5.34 -0.40
C ILE A 10 -19.40 4.06 -1.13
N ASP A 11 -20.58 4.08 -1.76
CA ASP A 11 -21.11 2.94 -2.52
C ASP A 11 -20.26 2.59 -3.76
N GLY A 12 -19.45 3.54 -4.24
CA GLY A 12 -18.53 3.35 -5.36
C GLY A 12 -17.21 2.68 -4.97
N LEU A 13 -16.84 2.70 -3.68
CA LEU A 13 -15.56 2.15 -3.21
C LEU A 13 -15.43 0.64 -3.47
N GLY A 14 -16.53 -0.11 -3.45
CA GLY A 14 -16.52 -1.54 -3.78
C GLY A 14 -16.00 -1.80 -5.20
N LYS A 15 -16.51 -1.05 -6.19
CA LYS A 15 -16.05 -1.15 -7.58
C LYS A 15 -14.57 -0.78 -7.72
N VAL A 16 -14.11 0.23 -6.99
CA VAL A 16 -12.69 0.64 -6.99
C VAL A 16 -11.80 -0.46 -6.43
N VAL A 17 -12.18 -1.05 -5.29
CA VAL A 17 -11.44 -2.17 -4.67
C VAL A 17 -11.37 -3.36 -5.63
N ASP A 18 -12.46 -3.71 -6.31
CA ASP A 18 -12.49 -4.83 -7.25
C ASP A 18 -11.60 -4.58 -8.48
N VAL A 19 -11.57 -3.35 -9.00
CA VAL A 19 -10.66 -2.96 -10.08
C VAL A 19 -9.21 -3.03 -9.63
N LEU A 20 -8.88 -2.50 -8.44
CA LEU A 20 -7.52 -2.57 -7.88
C LEU A 20 -7.06 -4.00 -7.67
N ARG A 21 -7.95 -4.88 -7.18
CA ARG A 21 -7.70 -6.32 -7.09
C ARG A 21 -7.42 -6.91 -8.46
N ALA A 22 -8.24 -6.59 -9.46
CA ALA A 22 -8.13 -7.12 -10.82
C ALA A 22 -6.81 -6.75 -11.52
N TRP A 23 -6.22 -5.61 -11.16
CA TRP A 23 -4.95 -5.16 -11.73
C TRP A 23 -3.71 -5.67 -10.99
N GLN A 24 -3.87 -6.42 -9.90
CA GLN A 24 -2.75 -7.13 -9.28
C GLN A 24 -2.44 -8.41 -10.05
N ASP A 25 -1.23 -8.48 -10.60
CA ASP A 25 -0.75 -9.61 -11.39
C ASP A 25 0.73 -9.88 -11.11
N GLU A 26 1.16 -11.12 -11.27
CA GLU A 26 2.56 -11.51 -11.10
C GLU A 26 3.44 -10.91 -12.20
N GLY A 27 4.25 -9.91 -11.85
CA GLY A 27 5.10 -9.19 -12.81
C GLY A 27 4.65 -7.75 -13.04
N ALA A 28 3.47 -7.37 -12.54
CA ALA A 28 3.13 -5.96 -12.43
C ALA A 28 4.18 -5.21 -11.59
N PRO A 29 4.53 -3.96 -11.96
CA PRO A 29 5.36 -3.10 -11.13
C PRO A 29 4.65 -2.78 -9.82
N THR A 30 5.41 -2.28 -8.85
CA THR A 30 4.82 -1.68 -7.64
C THR A 30 3.85 -0.58 -8.03
N GLN A 31 2.66 -0.65 -7.45
CA GLN A 31 1.51 0.18 -7.80
C GLN A 31 0.54 0.20 -6.62
N LEU A 32 -0.40 1.14 -6.65
CA LEU A 32 -1.50 1.20 -5.69
C LEU A 32 -2.21 -0.16 -5.58
N HIS A 33 -2.27 -0.69 -4.37
CA HIS A 33 -2.85 -1.97 -4.00
C HIS A 33 -4.19 -1.75 -3.27
N PRO A 34 -5.18 -2.66 -3.35
CA PRO A 34 -6.42 -2.53 -2.58
C PRO A 34 -6.21 -2.42 -1.05
N GLY A 35 -5.06 -2.93 -0.57
CA GLY A 35 -4.61 -2.78 0.82
C GLY A 35 -4.27 -1.34 1.21
N ASP A 36 -3.87 -0.48 0.29
CA ASP A 36 -3.63 0.94 0.58
C ASP A 36 -4.93 1.66 0.91
N LEU A 37 -6.00 1.39 0.16
CA LEU A 37 -7.37 1.84 0.48
C LEU A 37 -7.83 1.23 1.80
N GLY A 38 -7.54 -0.05 2.03
CA GLY A 38 -7.83 -0.74 3.28
C GLY A 38 -7.19 -0.07 4.49
N TRP A 39 -5.91 0.28 4.37
CA TRP A 39 -5.18 1.02 5.39
C TRP A 39 -5.76 2.42 5.57
N PHE A 40 -6.04 3.15 4.49
CA PHE A 40 -6.63 4.50 4.53
C PHE A 40 -8.00 4.53 5.21
N TRP A 41 -8.76 3.43 5.14
CA TRP A 41 -10.07 3.24 5.78
C TRP A 41 -10.09 3.47 7.30
N ARG A 42 -8.93 3.47 7.95
CA ARG A 42 -8.76 3.90 9.34
C ARG A 42 -9.25 5.34 9.62
N SER A 43 -9.41 6.14 8.56
CA SER A 43 -9.97 7.50 8.59
C SER A 43 -11.50 7.54 8.44
N GLY A 44 -12.15 6.40 8.19
CA GLY A 44 -13.59 6.29 7.95
C GLY A 44 -13.95 6.20 6.45
N PRO A 45 -15.15 5.69 6.11
CA PRO A 45 -15.57 5.47 4.73
C PRO A 45 -15.73 6.78 3.95
N GLU A 46 -16.25 7.84 4.56
CA GLU A 46 -16.43 9.16 3.94
C GLU A 46 -15.07 9.74 3.51
N ALA A 47 -14.11 9.80 4.44
CA ALA A 47 -12.77 10.32 4.16
C ALA A 47 -12.03 9.46 3.13
N THR A 48 -12.27 8.14 3.12
CA THR A 48 -11.68 7.24 2.13
C THR A 48 -12.25 7.49 0.73
N ALA A 49 -13.57 7.66 0.62
CA ALA A 49 -14.24 8.02 -0.63
C ALA A 49 -13.71 9.37 -1.17
N GLU A 50 -13.63 10.38 -0.31
CA GLU A 50 -13.13 11.72 -0.65
C GLU A 50 -11.66 11.73 -1.11
N ALA A 51 -10.83 10.82 -0.58
CA ALA A 51 -9.42 10.70 -0.95
C ALA A 51 -9.19 9.97 -2.28
N VAL A 52 -10.20 9.30 -2.86
CA VAL A 52 -10.04 8.54 -4.09
C VAL A 52 -10.36 9.40 -5.31
N ARG A 53 -9.60 9.22 -6.39
CA ARG A 53 -9.91 9.71 -7.73
C ARG A 53 -9.98 8.55 -8.69
N THR A 54 -10.95 8.57 -9.60
CA THR A 54 -11.05 7.60 -10.70
C THR A 54 -11.07 8.33 -12.02
N TRP A 55 -10.29 7.86 -12.99
CA TRP A 55 -10.37 8.31 -14.37
C TRP A 55 -11.12 7.27 -15.17
N SER A 56 -12.25 7.64 -15.76
CA SER A 56 -13.14 6.70 -16.44
C SER A 56 -13.48 7.15 -17.86
N ARG A 57 -13.68 6.16 -18.73
CA ARG A 57 -14.23 6.33 -20.08
C ARG A 57 -15.31 5.29 -20.29
N ASP A 58 -16.50 5.73 -20.69
CA ASP A 58 -17.65 4.86 -20.98
C ASP A 58 -17.98 3.89 -19.83
N GLY A 59 -17.89 4.38 -18.58
CA GLY A 59 -18.15 3.61 -17.37
C GLY A 59 -17.03 2.66 -16.92
N ARG A 60 -15.97 2.49 -17.75
CA ARG A 60 -14.77 1.73 -17.41
C ARG A 60 -13.75 2.63 -16.71
N ILE A 61 -13.27 2.18 -15.55
CA ILE A 61 -12.15 2.83 -14.84
C ILE A 61 -10.85 2.49 -15.58
N LEU A 62 -10.10 3.53 -15.94
CA LEU A 62 -8.79 3.46 -16.60
C LEU A 62 -7.64 3.74 -15.63
N ALA A 63 -7.87 4.53 -14.58
CA ALA A 63 -6.89 4.75 -13.52
C ALA A 63 -7.57 5.01 -12.17
N VAL A 64 -6.86 4.70 -11.09
CA VAL A 64 -7.28 4.94 -9.71
C VAL A 64 -6.16 5.66 -8.98
N GLY A 65 -6.50 6.76 -8.32
CA GLY A 65 -5.60 7.51 -7.46
C GLY A 65 -6.10 7.53 -6.01
N LEU A 66 -5.18 7.46 -5.05
CA LEU A 66 -5.43 7.68 -3.64
C LEU A 66 -4.61 8.87 -3.16
N LEU A 67 -5.28 9.89 -2.62
CA LEU A 67 -4.66 11.04 -1.95
C LEU A 67 -4.22 10.64 -0.54
N ASP A 68 -2.98 10.15 -0.43
CA ASP A 68 -2.40 9.65 0.82
C ASP A 68 -1.66 10.76 1.58
N GLY A 69 -2.42 11.70 2.12
CA GLY A 69 -1.91 12.87 2.82
C GLY A 69 -1.97 14.15 1.97
N PRO A 70 -1.32 15.24 2.42
CA PRO A 70 -1.58 16.58 1.88
C PRO A 70 -1.04 16.81 0.47
N GLY A 71 -0.17 15.95 -0.05
CA GLY A 71 0.47 16.18 -1.35
C GLY A 71 0.96 14.93 -2.06
N LEU A 72 0.52 13.73 -1.66
CA LEU A 72 0.91 12.48 -2.33
C LEU A 72 -0.32 11.87 -3.01
N LEU A 73 -0.22 11.68 -4.32
CA LEU A 73 -1.15 10.84 -5.09
C LEU A 73 -0.49 9.50 -5.38
N ARG A 74 -1.00 8.43 -4.78
CA ARG A 74 -0.66 7.05 -5.17
C ARG A 74 -1.56 6.64 -6.33
N LEU A 75 -0.98 6.36 -7.50
CA LEU A 75 -1.69 6.11 -8.74
C LEU A 75 -1.45 4.68 -9.23
N THR A 76 -2.48 4.09 -9.83
CA THR A 76 -2.34 2.94 -10.74
C THR A 76 -3.22 3.13 -11.97
N ILE A 77 -2.84 2.48 -13.06
CA ILE A 77 -3.47 2.58 -14.37
C ILE A 77 -3.76 1.15 -14.86
N ALA A 78 -4.90 0.97 -15.54
CA ALA A 78 -5.29 -0.29 -16.14
C ALA A 78 -4.12 -0.86 -16.98
N PRO A 79 -3.78 -2.15 -16.84
CA PRO A 79 -2.61 -2.72 -17.52
C PRO A 79 -2.60 -2.48 -19.04
N ASP A 80 -3.76 -2.57 -19.68
CA ASP A 80 -3.95 -2.36 -21.12
C ASP A 80 -3.94 -0.87 -21.53
N ALA A 81 -4.09 0.06 -20.59
CA ALA A 81 -4.07 1.50 -20.84
C ALA A 81 -2.79 2.19 -20.34
N ARG A 82 -1.85 1.44 -19.74
CA ARG A 82 -0.70 2.01 -19.02
C ARG A 82 0.29 2.78 -19.90
N ARG A 83 0.38 2.39 -21.17
CA ARG A 83 1.18 3.08 -22.20
C ARG A 83 0.32 3.86 -23.20
N ASP A 84 -1.00 3.96 -22.97
CA ASP A 84 -1.88 4.71 -23.85
C ASP A 84 -1.69 6.21 -23.63
N GLU A 85 -1.50 6.93 -24.74
CA GLU A 85 -1.15 8.35 -24.70
C GLU A 85 -2.31 9.23 -24.22
N GLU A 86 -3.54 8.95 -24.66
CA GLU A 86 -4.72 9.76 -24.30
C GLU A 86 -4.99 9.73 -22.78
N PRO A 87 -5.10 8.56 -22.10
CA PRO A 87 -5.21 8.52 -20.64
C PRO A 87 -4.02 9.13 -19.91
N ALA A 88 -2.80 8.88 -20.38
CA ALA A 88 -1.60 9.40 -19.74
C ALA A 88 -1.55 10.94 -19.79
N ARG A 89 -1.83 11.55 -20.95
CA ARG A 89 -1.89 13.02 -21.10
C ARG A 89 -2.97 13.62 -20.20
N ARG A 90 -4.16 13.00 -20.15
CA ARG A 90 -5.24 13.48 -19.29
C ARG A 90 -4.86 13.41 -17.80
N LEU A 91 -4.27 12.30 -17.37
CA LEU A 91 -3.74 12.14 -16.01
C LEU A 91 -2.73 13.23 -15.67
N VAL A 92 -1.75 13.47 -16.54
CA VAL A 92 -0.73 14.51 -16.33
C VAL A 92 -1.35 15.90 -16.25
N GLU A 93 -2.31 16.22 -17.12
CA GLU A 93 -3.03 17.50 -17.08
C GLU A 93 -3.75 17.70 -15.74
N ASP A 94 -4.46 16.67 -15.26
CA ASP A 94 -5.23 16.72 -14.01
C ASP A 94 -4.37 16.84 -12.76
N VAL A 95 -3.22 16.17 -12.71
CA VAL A 95 -2.30 16.27 -11.55
C VAL A 95 -1.41 17.52 -11.61
N THR A 96 -1.14 18.02 -12.82
CA THR A 96 -0.29 19.20 -13.01
C THR A 96 -1.04 20.50 -12.78
N THR A 97 -2.32 20.59 -13.12
CA THR A 97 -3.14 21.81 -13.01
C THR A 97 -3.91 21.84 -11.68
N PRO A 98 -3.51 22.66 -10.67
CA PRO A 98 -4.16 22.66 -9.36
C PRO A 98 -5.67 22.94 -9.39
N GLU A 99 -6.11 23.73 -10.37
CA GLU A 99 -7.51 24.09 -10.57
C GLU A 99 -8.40 22.87 -10.88
N HIS A 100 -7.81 21.75 -11.32
CA HIS A 100 -8.53 20.50 -11.54
C HIS A 100 -8.81 19.73 -10.23
N GLY A 101 -8.27 20.17 -9.09
CA GLY A 101 -8.65 19.67 -7.76
C GLY A 101 -8.18 18.25 -7.42
N VAL A 102 -7.21 17.70 -8.17
CA VAL A 102 -6.60 16.40 -7.85
C VAL A 102 -5.48 16.57 -6.85
N LEU A 103 -4.46 17.37 -7.17
CA LEU A 103 -3.37 17.72 -6.26
C LEU A 103 -3.40 19.23 -5.97
N PRO A 104 -2.99 19.65 -4.76
CA PRO A 104 -2.95 21.08 -4.43
C PRO A 104 -1.89 21.81 -5.25
N ALA A 105 -1.96 23.15 -5.18
CA ALA A 105 -0.85 24.01 -5.57
C ALA A 105 0.35 23.78 -4.61
N GLY A 106 1.55 24.01 -5.12
CA GLY A 106 2.78 23.83 -4.37
C GLY A 106 3.38 22.43 -4.53
N ARG A 107 4.24 22.05 -3.56
CA ARG A 107 4.94 20.76 -3.56
C ARG A 107 3.95 19.60 -3.53
N ALA A 108 4.10 18.70 -4.50
CA ALA A 108 3.28 17.49 -4.60
C ALA A 108 4.08 16.34 -5.23
N ASN A 109 3.65 15.12 -4.94
CA ASN A 109 4.27 13.86 -5.31
C ASN A 109 3.24 12.95 -6.00
N VAL A 110 3.69 12.23 -7.03
CA VAL A 110 2.93 11.19 -7.72
C VAL A 110 3.74 9.90 -7.68
N GLU A 111 3.24 8.91 -6.94
CA GLU A 111 3.68 7.52 -7.02
C GLU A 111 2.90 6.84 -8.14
N ALA A 112 3.57 6.30 -9.15
CA ALA A 112 2.93 5.63 -10.27
C ALA A 112 3.76 4.42 -10.75
N PRO A 113 3.14 3.42 -11.40
CA PRO A 113 3.86 2.28 -11.98
C PRO A 113 5.08 2.73 -12.78
N ALA A 114 6.24 2.12 -12.51
CA ALA A 114 7.51 2.59 -13.08
C ALA A 114 7.58 2.51 -14.62
N ASP A 115 6.76 1.68 -15.24
CA ASP A 115 6.64 1.52 -16.69
C ASP A 115 5.53 2.40 -17.30
N ALA A 116 4.77 3.15 -16.52
CA ALA A 116 3.67 3.96 -17.02
C ALA A 116 4.13 5.18 -17.80
N LEU A 117 3.46 5.47 -18.92
CA LEU A 117 3.76 6.65 -19.74
C LEU A 117 3.58 7.97 -18.97
N VAL A 118 2.75 7.97 -17.92
CA VAL A 118 2.59 9.12 -17.02
C VAL A 118 3.92 9.54 -16.37
N GLN A 119 4.83 8.60 -16.09
CA GLN A 119 6.16 8.88 -15.53
C GLN A 119 7.01 9.71 -16.51
N ASP A 120 6.94 9.38 -17.80
CA ASP A 120 7.68 10.06 -18.87
C ASP A 120 7.10 11.47 -19.08
N LEU A 121 5.77 11.57 -19.19
CA LEU A 121 5.07 12.84 -19.41
C LEU A 121 5.17 13.81 -18.22
N LEU A 122 5.20 13.32 -16.97
CA LEU A 122 5.46 14.16 -15.80
C LEU A 122 6.88 14.74 -15.84
N ALA A 123 7.86 13.97 -16.29
CA ALA A 123 9.23 14.46 -16.47
C ALA A 123 9.28 15.58 -17.52
N GLU A 124 8.59 15.40 -18.66
CA GLU A 124 8.47 16.43 -19.70
C GLU A 124 7.77 17.69 -19.19
N ALA A 125 6.80 17.54 -18.28
CA ALA A 125 6.12 18.63 -17.58
C ALA A 125 6.97 19.27 -16.45
N GLY A 126 8.23 18.88 -16.29
CA GLY A 126 9.17 19.48 -15.34
C GLY A 126 9.13 18.88 -13.93
N TRP A 127 8.46 17.75 -13.71
CA TRP A 127 8.49 17.06 -12.43
C TRP A 127 9.84 16.32 -12.24
N GLY A 128 10.47 16.56 -11.09
CA GLY A 128 11.67 15.87 -10.64
C GLY A 128 11.39 14.44 -10.17
N VAL A 129 12.42 13.79 -9.62
CA VAL A 129 12.32 12.47 -8.97
C VAL A 129 12.69 12.60 -7.49
N ASP A 130 11.89 12.02 -6.61
CA ASP A 130 12.14 12.06 -5.17
C ASP A 130 13.07 10.92 -4.71
N GLU A 131 13.21 10.72 -3.40
CA GLU A 131 14.01 9.65 -2.84
C GLU A 131 13.62 8.26 -3.38
N PRO A 132 14.60 7.35 -3.56
CA PRO A 132 14.30 6.01 -4.02
C PRO A 132 13.59 5.16 -2.97
N TRP A 133 12.74 4.29 -3.48
CA TRP A 133 12.08 3.22 -2.74
C TRP A 133 12.50 1.87 -3.29
N THR A 134 12.68 0.88 -2.41
CA THR A 134 13.02 -0.48 -2.76
C THR A 134 11.78 -1.37 -2.59
N PRO A 135 11.17 -1.81 -3.70
CA PRO A 135 10.18 -2.88 -3.65
C PRO A 135 10.87 -4.20 -3.36
N LEU A 136 10.25 -5.05 -2.53
CA LEU A 136 10.71 -6.40 -2.29
C LEU A 136 9.56 -7.40 -2.47
N ARG A 137 9.90 -8.57 -3.03
CA ARG A 137 8.94 -9.66 -3.31
C ARG A 137 9.43 -10.97 -2.71
N ARG A 138 8.53 -11.74 -2.12
CA ARG A 138 8.74 -13.15 -1.78
C ARG A 138 7.73 -14.01 -2.52
N ASP A 139 8.21 -15.04 -3.21
CA ASP A 139 7.36 -16.06 -3.81
C ASP A 139 6.73 -16.97 -2.74
N LEU A 140 5.44 -17.30 -2.88
CA LEU A 140 4.69 -18.10 -1.89
C LEU A 140 4.30 -19.50 -2.40
N ALA A 141 4.82 -19.94 -3.56
CA ALA A 141 4.58 -21.30 -4.06
C ALA A 141 5.16 -22.36 -3.10
N LEU A 142 6.27 -22.04 -2.45
CA LEU A 142 6.89 -22.91 -1.44
C LEU A 142 6.45 -22.53 -0.01
N PRO A 143 6.43 -23.50 0.93
CA PRO A 143 6.14 -23.22 2.33
C PRO A 143 7.03 -22.11 2.91
N VAL A 144 6.44 -21.28 3.76
CA VAL A 144 7.17 -20.25 4.50
C VAL A 144 7.76 -20.88 5.77
N PRO A 145 9.04 -20.64 6.10
CA PRO A 145 9.63 -21.11 7.34
C PRO A 145 8.87 -20.64 8.58
N ASP A 146 8.92 -21.45 9.65
CA ASP A 146 8.35 -21.07 10.95
C ASP A 146 8.95 -19.73 11.43
N PRO A 147 8.11 -18.73 11.78
CA PRO A 147 8.58 -17.44 12.30
C PRO A 147 9.34 -17.56 13.62
N GLY A 148 9.17 -18.64 14.39
CA GLY A 148 9.87 -18.86 15.66
C GLY A 148 9.42 -17.95 16.81
N LEU A 149 8.23 -17.35 16.69
CA LEU A 149 7.56 -16.56 17.72
C LEU A 149 6.11 -16.99 17.83
N ARG A 150 5.48 -16.72 18.98
CA ARG A 150 4.03 -16.83 19.10
C ARG A 150 3.39 -15.69 18.32
N ILE A 151 2.63 -16.04 17.29
CA ILE A 151 1.89 -15.10 16.46
C ILE A 151 0.40 -15.23 16.75
N GLU A 152 -0.29 -14.10 16.87
CA GLU A 152 -1.73 -14.08 17.01
C GLU A 152 -2.38 -13.15 16.00
N THR A 153 -3.47 -13.61 15.40
CA THR A 153 -4.39 -12.74 14.64
C THR A 153 -5.14 -11.83 15.62
N VAL A 154 -5.22 -10.56 15.26
CA VAL A 154 -5.83 -9.51 16.09
C VAL A 154 -7.33 -9.44 15.81
N GLY A 155 -8.14 -9.80 16.81
CA GLY A 155 -9.56 -9.46 16.90
C GLY A 155 -9.79 -8.13 17.63
N PRO A 156 -11.04 -7.67 17.74
CA PRO A 156 -11.41 -6.43 18.43
C PRO A 156 -10.83 -6.31 19.84
N GLU A 157 -10.78 -7.41 20.59
CA GLU A 157 -10.25 -7.50 21.94
C GLU A 157 -8.74 -7.21 22.04
N ARG A 158 -8.00 -7.34 20.93
CA ARG A 158 -6.55 -7.08 20.85
C ARG A 158 -6.19 -5.81 20.10
N ALA A 159 -7.17 -5.04 19.63
CA ALA A 159 -6.96 -3.79 18.88
C ALA A 159 -6.09 -2.78 19.65
N GLN A 160 -6.27 -2.69 20.98
CA GLN A 160 -5.47 -1.79 21.82
C GLN A 160 -3.99 -2.21 21.85
N ALA A 161 -3.71 -3.51 22.00
CA ALA A 161 -2.33 -4.03 21.99
C ALA A 161 -1.66 -3.83 20.62
N PHE A 162 -2.37 -4.15 19.54
CA PHE A 162 -1.88 -3.97 18.16
C PHE A 162 -1.51 -2.52 17.88
N THR A 163 -2.42 -1.60 18.20
CA THR A 163 -2.19 -0.17 17.95
C THR A 163 -1.11 0.41 18.88
N ALA A 164 -0.94 -0.12 20.09
CA ALA A 164 0.17 0.28 20.97
C ALA A 164 1.53 -0.09 20.36
N VAL A 165 1.70 -1.33 19.88
CA VAL A 165 2.93 -1.76 19.18
C VAL A 165 3.17 -0.94 17.93
N HIS A 166 2.13 -0.70 17.12
CA HIS A 166 2.22 0.14 15.93
C HIS A 166 2.71 1.55 16.27
N ARG A 167 2.08 2.24 17.23
CA ARG A 167 2.50 3.59 17.64
C ARG A 167 3.91 3.62 18.25
N ALA A 168 4.36 2.53 18.86
CA ALA A 168 5.73 2.41 19.34
C ALA A 168 6.76 2.11 18.22
N ALA A 169 6.31 1.58 17.09
CA ALA A 169 7.14 1.33 15.91
C ALA A 169 7.25 2.56 14.99
N PHE A 170 6.17 3.36 14.90
CA PHE A 170 6.06 4.52 14.01
C PHE A 170 5.82 5.80 14.82
N ASP A 171 6.87 6.61 14.97
CA ASP A 171 6.82 7.85 15.73
C ASP A 171 5.77 8.82 15.15
N GLY A 172 5.00 9.48 16.02
CA GLY A 172 3.92 10.39 15.63
C GLY A 172 2.65 9.70 15.10
N SER A 173 2.58 8.37 15.06
CA SER A 173 1.40 7.66 14.57
C SER A 173 0.15 7.93 15.43
N GLY A 174 -0.90 8.49 14.81
CA GLY A 174 -2.22 8.66 15.41
C GLY A 174 -3.11 7.40 15.35
N PHE A 175 -2.56 6.22 15.13
CA PHE A 175 -3.34 5.00 14.95
C PHE A 175 -3.83 4.44 16.29
N THR A 176 -5.11 4.63 16.60
CA THR A 176 -5.77 4.21 17.85
C THR A 176 -6.63 2.96 17.67
N ALA A 177 -7.11 2.36 18.77
CA ALA A 177 -8.05 1.25 18.70
C ALA A 177 -9.32 1.62 17.92
N GLY A 178 -9.86 2.84 18.08
CA GLY A 178 -11.02 3.30 17.29
C GLY A 178 -10.73 3.35 15.79
N ARG A 179 -9.54 3.83 15.39
CA ARG A 179 -9.11 3.81 13.98
C ARG A 179 -8.88 2.40 13.46
N TRP A 180 -8.41 1.48 14.31
CA TRP A 180 -8.34 0.07 13.95
C TRP A 180 -9.73 -0.52 13.69
N HIS A 181 -10.75 -0.20 14.50
CA HIS A 181 -12.12 -0.66 14.26
C HIS A 181 -12.69 -0.11 12.95
N ALA A 182 -12.45 1.18 12.65
CA ALA A 182 -12.85 1.77 11.38
C ALA A 182 -12.19 1.07 10.18
N MET A 183 -10.88 0.82 10.28
CA MET A 183 -10.11 0.06 9.28
C MET A 183 -10.65 -1.37 9.12
N ALA A 184 -10.91 -2.06 10.23
CA ALA A 184 -11.38 -3.45 10.24
C ALA A 184 -12.82 -3.62 9.73
N ALA A 185 -13.63 -2.55 9.77
CA ALA A 185 -14.95 -2.50 9.17
C ALA A 185 -14.94 -2.17 7.66
N GLY A 186 -13.79 -1.78 7.11
CA GLY A 186 -13.65 -1.42 5.70
C GLY A 186 -13.70 -2.63 4.75
N LEU A 187 -14.15 -2.40 3.52
CA LEU A 187 -14.32 -3.46 2.51
C LEU A 187 -13.06 -4.31 2.28
N PRO A 188 -11.84 -3.74 2.19
CA PRO A 188 -10.63 -4.54 1.97
C PRO A 188 -10.26 -5.45 3.15
N TYR A 189 -10.80 -5.22 4.36
CA TYR A 189 -10.41 -5.99 5.54
C TYR A 189 -10.91 -7.44 5.52
N ALA A 190 -11.94 -7.76 4.73
CA ALA A 190 -12.41 -9.12 4.54
C ALA A 190 -11.27 -10.09 4.14
N ASP A 191 -10.35 -9.60 3.30
CA ASP A 191 -9.17 -10.32 2.81
C ASP A 191 -7.86 -9.86 3.48
N ALA A 192 -7.95 -9.27 4.68
CA ALA A 192 -6.81 -8.76 5.43
C ALA A 192 -6.67 -9.45 6.79
N ARG A 193 -5.47 -9.44 7.36
CA ARG A 193 -5.23 -9.86 8.75
C ARG A 193 -4.27 -8.90 9.44
N CYS A 194 -4.60 -8.47 10.64
CA CYS A 194 -3.64 -7.84 11.55
C CYS A 194 -3.01 -8.93 12.43
N LEU A 195 -1.69 -8.94 12.54
CA LEU A 195 -0.94 -9.94 13.32
C LEU A 195 -0.10 -9.24 14.40
N LEU A 196 -0.03 -9.87 15.57
CA LEU A 196 0.86 -9.53 16.67
C LEU A 196 1.85 -10.65 16.93
N ALA A 197 3.13 -10.32 17.06
CA ALA A 197 4.14 -11.24 17.57
C ALA A 197 4.39 -10.97 19.06
N TYR A 198 4.57 -12.07 19.79
CA TYR A 198 4.92 -12.06 21.21
C TYR A 198 6.28 -12.72 21.44
N ASP A 199 7.09 -12.15 22.32
CA ASP A 199 8.35 -12.76 22.73
C ASP A 199 8.15 -13.84 23.83
N GLY A 200 9.25 -14.45 24.28
CA GLY A 200 9.23 -15.51 25.29
C GLY A 200 8.74 -15.07 26.68
N ARG A 201 8.59 -13.76 26.93
CA ARG A 201 8.02 -13.21 28.17
C ARG A 201 6.53 -12.92 28.03
N GLY A 202 5.98 -13.04 26.82
CA GLY A 202 4.59 -12.71 26.51
C GLY A 202 4.38 -11.23 26.17
N ASP A 203 5.44 -10.45 25.97
CA ASP A 203 5.34 -9.04 25.58
C ASP A 203 5.01 -8.95 24.07
N ALA A 204 4.11 -8.05 23.68
CA ALA A 204 3.82 -7.79 22.27
C ALA A 204 4.94 -6.95 21.65
N VAL A 205 5.68 -7.51 20.69
CA VAL A 205 6.95 -6.93 20.23
C VAL A 205 6.93 -6.43 18.79
N ALA A 206 6.05 -6.96 17.94
CA ALA A 206 5.93 -6.54 16.55
C ALA A 206 4.51 -6.70 16.03
N ALA A 207 4.16 -5.89 15.05
CA ALA A 207 2.84 -5.80 14.44
C ALA A 207 2.97 -5.70 12.93
N VAL A 208 2.06 -6.36 12.20
CA VAL A 208 1.93 -6.21 10.75
C VAL A 208 0.46 -6.32 10.35
N THR A 209 0.07 -5.56 9.32
CA THR A 209 -1.16 -5.83 8.59
C THR A 209 -0.82 -6.44 7.24
N VAL A 210 -1.53 -7.50 6.86
CA VAL A 210 -1.45 -8.10 5.54
C VAL A 210 -2.76 -7.90 4.79
N TRP A 211 -2.68 -7.69 3.48
CA TRP A 211 -3.80 -7.43 2.59
C TRP A 211 -3.68 -8.31 1.36
N SER A 212 -4.66 -9.17 1.11
CA SER A 212 -4.74 -9.97 -0.12
C SER A 212 -5.53 -9.24 -1.20
N ALA A 213 -5.09 -9.35 -2.45
CA ALA A 213 -5.86 -8.94 -3.62
C ALA A 213 -6.77 -10.05 -4.18
N GLY A 214 -6.81 -11.20 -3.50
CA GLY A 214 -7.54 -12.41 -3.88
C GLY A 214 -6.60 -13.58 -4.24
N PRO A 215 -7.16 -14.79 -4.42
CA PRO A 215 -6.38 -16.00 -4.72
C PRO A 215 -5.55 -15.86 -6.00
N GLY A 216 -4.31 -16.35 -5.94
CA GLY A 216 -3.37 -16.35 -7.07
C GLY A 216 -2.80 -14.97 -7.41
N ARG A 217 -3.10 -13.92 -6.63
CA ARG A 217 -2.59 -12.57 -6.83
C ARG A 217 -1.58 -12.17 -5.76
N PRO A 218 -0.65 -11.23 -6.06
CA PRO A 218 0.24 -10.68 -5.05
C PRO A 218 -0.54 -10.06 -3.88
N GLY A 219 -0.06 -10.25 -2.66
CA GLY A 219 -0.57 -9.59 -1.45
C GLY A 219 0.47 -8.64 -0.84
N LEU A 220 0.00 -7.66 -0.09
CA LEU A 220 0.83 -6.61 0.54
C LEU A 220 0.95 -6.83 2.06
N LEU A 221 2.12 -6.60 2.64
CA LEU A 221 2.32 -6.65 4.11
C LEU A 221 2.72 -5.30 4.71
N GLU A 222 1.77 -4.36 4.73
CA GLU A 222 2.00 -3.03 5.29
C GLU A 222 0.81 -2.52 6.11
N PRO A 223 1.07 -1.72 7.16
CA PRO A 223 2.39 -1.41 7.72
C PRO A 223 2.98 -2.57 8.53
N MET A 224 4.31 -2.72 8.53
CA MET A 224 5.06 -3.67 9.37
C MET A 224 6.00 -2.92 10.31
N GLY A 225 5.90 -3.17 11.61
CA GLY A 225 6.70 -2.45 12.60
C GLY A 225 7.08 -3.31 13.81
N VAL A 226 8.27 -3.03 14.36
CA VAL A 226 8.75 -3.60 15.62
C VAL A 226 8.78 -2.50 16.67
N HIS A 227 8.24 -2.80 17.85
CA HIS A 227 8.29 -1.91 19.02
C HIS A 227 9.73 -1.45 19.26
N ARG A 228 9.96 -0.15 19.43
CA ARG A 228 11.31 0.43 19.53
C ARG A 228 12.24 -0.26 20.53
N ASP A 229 11.73 -0.61 21.71
CA ASP A 229 12.49 -1.26 22.78
C ASP A 229 12.80 -2.75 22.54
N HIS A 230 12.18 -3.35 21.52
CA HIS A 230 12.35 -4.76 21.13
C HIS A 230 13.01 -4.91 19.76
N ARG A 231 13.55 -3.83 19.17
CA ARG A 231 14.28 -3.87 17.89
C ARG A 231 15.60 -4.65 18.01
N ARG A 232 16.15 -5.04 16.86
CA ARG A 232 17.46 -5.74 16.72
C ARG A 232 17.54 -7.12 17.40
N ARG A 233 16.41 -7.77 17.66
CA ARG A 233 16.30 -9.11 18.26
C ARG A 233 15.69 -10.16 17.32
N GLY A 234 15.64 -9.89 16.02
CA GLY A 234 15.05 -10.80 15.01
C GLY A 234 13.51 -10.73 14.88
N HIS A 235 12.81 -9.97 15.73
CA HIS A 235 11.34 -9.88 15.70
C HIS A 235 10.78 -9.38 14.35
N GLY A 236 11.48 -8.46 13.67
CA GLY A 236 11.06 -7.97 12.35
C GLY A 236 11.08 -9.06 11.28
N ARG A 237 12.08 -9.96 11.33
CA ARG A 237 12.15 -11.12 10.43
C ARG A 237 11.02 -12.10 10.74
N ALA A 238 10.80 -12.39 12.01
CA ALA A 238 9.76 -13.32 12.46
C ALA A 238 8.36 -12.85 12.05
N ILE A 239 7.99 -11.59 12.34
CA ILE A 239 6.67 -11.07 11.96
C ILE A 239 6.50 -10.98 10.43
N THR A 240 7.57 -10.74 9.68
CA THR A 240 7.56 -10.75 8.21
C THR A 240 7.31 -12.16 7.64
N LEU A 241 7.92 -13.20 8.24
CA LEU A 241 7.64 -14.60 7.87
C LEU A 241 6.18 -14.96 8.20
N ALA A 242 5.69 -14.52 9.36
CA ALA A 242 4.29 -14.71 9.73
C ALA A 242 3.32 -14.03 8.75
N ALA A 243 3.64 -12.81 8.31
CA ALA A 243 2.89 -12.09 7.28
C ALA A 243 2.84 -12.87 5.96
N ALA A 244 4.00 -13.36 5.49
CA ALA A 244 4.08 -14.17 4.28
C ALA A 244 3.30 -15.48 4.40
N ALA A 245 3.32 -16.13 5.57
CA ALA A 245 2.51 -17.33 5.83
C ALA A 245 1.00 -17.02 5.79
N ALA A 246 0.56 -15.93 6.43
CA ALA A 246 -0.84 -15.50 6.41
C ALA A 246 -1.32 -15.15 5.00
N LEU A 247 -0.51 -14.44 4.20
CA LEU A 247 -0.84 -14.16 2.79
C LEU A 247 -0.96 -15.45 1.97
N ARG A 248 -0.08 -16.43 2.21
CA ARG A 248 -0.16 -17.74 1.56
C ARG A 248 -1.44 -18.49 1.94
N GLU A 249 -1.85 -18.45 3.20
CA GLU A 249 -3.12 -19.03 3.67
C GLU A 249 -4.34 -18.34 3.06
N LEU A 250 -4.26 -17.03 2.82
CA LEU A 250 -5.26 -16.27 2.06
C LEU A 250 -5.21 -16.52 0.55
N GLY A 251 -4.30 -17.39 0.09
CA GLY A 251 -4.18 -17.80 -1.32
C GLY A 251 -3.36 -16.86 -2.19
N SER A 252 -2.63 -15.88 -1.64
CA SER A 252 -1.78 -14.99 -2.43
C SER A 252 -0.63 -15.76 -3.10
N SER A 253 -0.26 -15.35 -4.32
CA SER A 253 0.82 -15.95 -5.11
C SER A 253 2.22 -15.48 -4.66
N SER A 254 2.31 -14.23 -4.22
CA SER A 254 3.52 -13.63 -3.65
C SER A 254 3.18 -12.64 -2.54
N ALA A 255 4.19 -12.33 -1.72
CA ALA A 255 4.12 -11.26 -0.73
C ALA A 255 4.98 -10.08 -1.20
N LEU A 256 4.43 -8.87 -1.11
CA LEU A 256 5.01 -7.61 -1.52
C LEU A 256 5.16 -6.65 -0.33
N VAL A 257 6.18 -5.81 -0.41
CA VAL A 257 6.41 -4.67 0.48
C VAL A 257 7.27 -3.65 -0.25
N CYS A 258 7.11 -2.37 0.06
CA CYS A 258 7.93 -1.28 -0.44
C CYS A 258 8.40 -0.41 0.74
N THR A 259 9.65 0.02 0.71
CA THR A 259 10.19 0.86 1.79
C THR A 259 11.21 1.83 1.21
N PRO A 260 11.39 3.04 1.79
CA PRO A 260 12.44 3.95 1.34
C PRO A 260 13.79 3.23 1.36
N SER A 261 14.55 3.35 0.28
CA SER A 261 15.84 2.65 0.13
C SER A 261 16.86 3.08 1.19
N SER A 262 16.71 4.30 1.73
CA SER A 262 17.46 4.82 2.86
C SER A 262 17.26 4.02 4.16
N ARG A 263 16.14 3.29 4.31
CA ARG A 263 15.86 2.41 5.46
C ARG A 263 16.54 1.05 5.30
N THR A 264 17.86 1.05 5.21
CA THR A 264 18.69 -0.16 5.01
C THR A 264 18.41 -1.28 6.02
N GLY A 265 18.08 -0.93 7.28
CA GLY A 265 17.68 -1.91 8.30
C GLY A 265 16.33 -2.59 8.01
N ALA A 266 15.39 -1.91 7.37
CA ALA A 266 14.13 -2.49 6.92
C ALA A 266 14.36 -3.43 5.73
N VAL A 267 15.12 -2.96 4.71
CA VAL A 267 15.50 -3.78 3.54
C VAL A 267 16.16 -5.09 3.99
N ALA A 268 17.21 -5.02 4.84
CA ALA A 268 17.89 -6.19 5.36
C ALA A 268 16.96 -7.12 6.18
N THR A 269 15.95 -6.56 6.86
CA THR A 269 14.95 -7.36 7.58
C THR A 269 14.12 -8.20 6.62
N TYR A 270 13.60 -7.60 5.54
CA TYR A 270 12.83 -8.31 4.52
C TYR A 270 13.68 -9.35 3.78
N GLU A 271 14.92 -9.00 3.42
CA GLU A 271 15.86 -9.95 2.79
C GLU A 271 16.15 -11.16 3.68
N SER A 272 16.32 -10.95 4.99
CA SER A 272 16.53 -12.05 5.94
C SER A 272 15.29 -12.95 6.09
N ALA A 273 14.09 -12.46 5.73
CA ALA A 273 12.85 -13.22 5.63
C ALA A 273 12.65 -13.85 4.23
N GLY A 274 13.66 -13.76 3.36
CA GLY A 274 13.68 -14.34 2.02
C GLY A 274 12.93 -13.54 0.96
N PHE A 275 12.67 -12.26 1.20
CA PHE A 275 12.25 -11.34 0.15
C PHE A 275 13.45 -10.98 -0.71
N ARG A 276 13.20 -10.77 -2.01
CA ARG A 276 14.22 -10.32 -2.95
C ARG A 276 13.94 -8.88 -3.35
N PRO A 277 14.92 -7.97 -3.25
CA PRO A 277 14.75 -6.61 -3.74
C PRO A 277 14.54 -6.60 -5.25
N ARG A 278 13.76 -5.64 -5.72
CA ARG A 278 13.56 -5.30 -7.12
C ARG A 278 14.27 -3.96 -7.42
N PRO A 279 14.39 -3.56 -8.70
CA PRO A 279 14.93 -2.25 -9.03
C PRO A 279 14.22 -1.14 -8.25
N GLU A 280 14.99 -0.15 -7.80
CA GLU A 280 14.43 1.01 -7.10
C GLU A 280 13.42 1.74 -7.98
N VAL A 281 12.35 2.21 -7.35
CA VAL A 281 11.35 3.08 -7.96
C VAL A 281 11.44 4.46 -7.32
N ARG A 282 10.97 5.50 -8.03
CA ARG A 282 10.97 6.87 -7.56
C ARG A 282 9.63 7.52 -7.89
N ASP A 283 9.13 8.28 -6.94
CA ASP A 283 7.99 9.15 -7.18
C ASP A 283 8.42 10.34 -8.02
N ARG A 284 7.48 10.85 -8.83
CA ARG A 284 7.65 12.17 -9.44
C ARG A 284 7.23 13.21 -8.44
N TYR A 285 7.91 14.35 -8.44
CA TYR A 285 7.50 15.46 -7.60
C TYR A 285 7.64 16.78 -8.33
N ARG A 286 6.78 17.75 -8.02
CA ARG A 286 7.00 19.16 -8.37
C ARG A 286 7.41 19.94 -7.13
N GLU A 287 8.26 20.95 -7.31
CA GLU A 287 8.49 21.95 -6.26
C GLU A 287 7.29 22.90 -6.14
N ALA A 288 7.32 23.72 -5.09
CA ALA A 288 6.30 24.72 -4.83
C ALA A 288 6.33 25.91 -5.80
#